data_AF-A0A392S5M9-F1
#
_entry.id   AF-A0A392S5M9-F1
#
_cell.length_a   1.000
_cell.length_b   1.000
_cell.length_c   1.000
_cell.angle_alpha   90.00
_cell.angle_beta   90.00
_cell.angle_gamma   90.00
#
_symmetry.space_group_name_H-M   'P 1'
#
loop_
_entity.id
_entity.type
_entity.pdbx_description
1 polymer ?
#
loop_
_entity_poly.entity_id
_entity_poly.type
_entity_poly.pdbx_seq_one_letter_code
_entity_poly.pdbx_strand_id
1 'polypeptide(L)'
;MKLELVHSDICGPINPTSNGGSRYFMTFTDDFSRKTWIYIMKEKSAAFANFKTFKALVEKESGCSILCLRSDRGGEYTSNEFNEYCSAEGIK
;
A
#
# COMPACT_ATOMS: atom_id res chain seq x y z
N MET A 1 2.02 -8.13 18.39
CA MET A 1 1.71 -7.47 17.10
C MET A 1 1.56 -8.55 16.05
N LYS A 2 0.64 -8.41 15.11
CA LYS A 2 0.42 -9.42 14.08
C LYS A 2 0.15 -8.71 12.76
N LEU A 3 1.23 -8.33 12.07
CA LEU A 3 1.24 -7.59 10.79
C LEU A 3 0.95 -8.51 9.58
N GLU A 4 0.22 -9.61 9.78
CA GLU A 4 0.15 -10.67 8.77
C GLU A 4 -0.73 -10.29 7.57
N LEU A 5 -1.86 -9.63 7.80
CA LEU A 5 -2.81 -9.24 6.76
C LEU A 5 -2.94 -7.73 6.71
N VAL A 6 -2.54 -7.15 5.58
CA VAL A 6 -2.71 -5.73 5.30
C VAL A 6 -3.74 -5.55 4.19
N HIS A 7 -4.75 -4.72 4.45
CA HIS A 7 -5.69 -4.27 3.45
C HIS A 7 -5.19 -2.99 2.81
N SER A 8 -5.32 -2.85 1.49
CA SER A 8 -4.92 -1.64 0.78
C SER A 8 -5.96 -1.20 -0.23
N ASP A 9 -6.15 0.12 -0.34
CA ASP A 9 -7.09 0.75 -1.25
C ASP A 9 -6.52 2.08 -1.77
N ILE A 10 -6.99 2.54 -2.93
CA ILE A 10 -6.65 3.87 -3.47
C ILE A 10 -7.93 4.66 -3.71
N CYS A 11 -8.03 5.80 -3.05
CA CYS A 11 -9.12 6.75 -3.27
C CYS A 11 -8.68 7.87 -4.22
N GLY A 12 -9.56 8.25 -5.15
CA GLY A 12 -9.41 9.38 -6.07
C GLY A 12 -9.80 9.05 -7.52
N PRO A 13 -9.67 10.00 -8.46
CA PRO A 13 -9.09 11.33 -8.27
C PRO A 13 -10.00 12.27 -7.46
N ILE A 14 -9.42 12.98 -6.50
CA ILE A 14 -10.09 13.98 -5.66
C ILE A 14 -10.02 15.34 -6.35
N ASN A 15 -11.14 16.06 -6.35
CA ASN A 15 -11.26 17.41 -6.89
C ASN A 15 -11.93 18.34 -5.85
N PRO A 16 -11.37 19.54 -5.61
CA PRO A 16 -10.11 20.07 -6.17
C PRO A 16 -8.87 19.32 -5.67
N THR A 17 -7.76 19.43 -6.39
CA THR A 17 -6.48 18.85 -5.95
C THR A 17 -5.97 19.54 -4.69
N SER A 18 -5.11 18.86 -3.92
CA SER A 18 -4.42 19.51 -2.79
C SER A 18 -3.51 20.67 -3.25
N ASN A 19 -3.06 21.51 -2.31
CA ASN A 19 -2.11 22.59 -2.60
C ASN A 19 -0.81 22.10 -3.28
N GLY A 20 -0.44 20.84 -3.06
CA GLY A 20 0.72 20.19 -3.71
C GLY A 20 0.42 19.53 -5.05
N GLY A 21 -0.82 19.59 -5.53
CA GLY A 21 -1.28 18.94 -6.77
C GLY A 21 -1.59 17.45 -6.63
N SER A 22 -1.72 16.94 -5.41
CA SER A 22 -2.08 15.54 -5.18
C SER A 22 -3.58 15.34 -5.34
N ARG A 23 -3.96 14.21 -5.94
CA ARG A 23 -5.35 13.87 -6.26
C ARG A 23 -5.73 12.45 -5.86
N TYR A 24 -4.81 11.65 -5.32
CA TYR A 24 -5.10 10.33 -4.79
C TYR A 24 -4.53 10.18 -3.38
N PHE A 25 -5.09 9.25 -2.61
CA PHE A 25 -4.40 8.70 -1.45
C PHE A 25 -4.55 7.18 -1.41
N MET A 26 -3.48 6.51 -1.00
CA MET A 26 -3.43 5.07 -0.79
C MET A 26 -3.48 4.79 0.70
N THR A 27 -4.28 3.82 1.10
CA THR A 27 -4.36 3.35 2.47
C THR A 27 -3.69 1.98 2.60
N PHE A 28 -3.08 1.74 3.75
CA PHE A 28 -2.70 0.41 4.23
C PHE A 28 -3.29 0.26 5.62
N THR A 29 -4.12 -0.74 5.85
CA THR A 29 -4.74 -1.01 7.14
C THR A 29 -4.33 -2.39 7.60
N ASP A 30 -3.63 -2.47 8.73
CA ASP A 30 -3.36 -3.73 9.41
C ASP A 30 -4.66 -4.28 9.98
N ASP A 31 -5.01 -5.52 9.63
CA ASP A 31 -6.26 -6.14 10.03
C ASP A 31 -6.34 -6.33 11.56
N PHE A 32 -5.22 -6.69 12.19
CA PHE A 32 -5.16 -6.98 13.62
C PHE A 32 -5.25 -5.72 14.48
N SER A 33 -4.35 -4.76 14.28
CA SER A 33 -4.29 -3.54 15.12
C SER A 33 -5.28 -2.46 14.71
N ARG A 34 -5.88 -2.59 13.52
CA ARG A 34 -6.68 -1.54 12.86
C ARG A 34 -5.90 -0.25 12.56
N LYS A 35 -4.58 -0.24 12.76
CA LYS A 35 -3.72 0.90 12.41
C LYS A 35 -3.76 1.09 10.90
N THR A 36 -3.94 2.35 10.48
CA THR A 36 -3.99 2.72 9.07
C THR A 36 -2.90 3.74 8.75
N TRP A 37 -2.16 3.50 7.68
CA TRP A 37 -1.18 4.42 7.11
C TRP A 37 -1.74 4.99 5.81
N ILE A 38 -1.47 6.27 5.56
CA ILE A 38 -1.99 7.00 4.39
C ILE A 38 -0.81 7.59 3.62
N TYR A 39 -0.77 7.34 2.32
CA TYR A 39 0.21 7.89 1.39
C TYR A 39 -0.49 8.72 0.32
N ILE A 40 -0.18 10.02 0.27
CA ILE A 40 -0.79 10.96 -0.68
C ILE A 40 -0.03 10.90 -2.00
N MET A 41 -0.75 10.91 -3.14
CA MET A 41 -0.18 10.73 -4.47
C MET A 41 -0.75 11.69 -5.51
N LYS A 42 0.07 12.08 -6.48
CA LYS A 42 -0.37 12.81 -7.69
C LYS A 42 -0.92 11.86 -8.77
N GLU A 43 -0.35 10.67 -8.86
CA GLU A 43 -0.69 9.66 -9.85
C GLU A 43 -0.79 8.27 -9.21
N LYS A 44 -1.68 7.41 -9.72
CA LYS A 44 -1.82 6.02 -9.26
C LYS A 44 -0.54 5.19 -9.48
N SER A 45 0.28 5.55 -10.46
CA SER A 45 1.56 4.89 -10.74
C SER A 45 2.57 4.97 -9.57
N ALA A 46 2.37 5.87 -8.62
CA ALA A 46 3.19 5.95 -7.41
C ALA A 46 2.87 4.84 -6.37
N ALA A 47 1.78 4.08 -6.55
CA ALA A 47 1.31 3.08 -5.59
C ALA A 47 2.38 2.03 -5.25
N PHE A 48 3.05 1.47 -6.25
CA PHE A 48 4.06 0.44 -6.02
C PHE A 48 5.28 0.96 -5.23
N ALA A 49 5.76 2.16 -5.56
CA ALA A 49 6.86 2.78 -4.82
C ALA A 49 6.47 3.06 -3.35
N ASN A 50 5.24 3.52 -3.12
CA ASN A 50 4.71 3.73 -1.78
C ASN A 50 4.55 2.42 -1.01
N PHE A 51 4.10 1.34 -1.66
CA PHE A 51 4.01 0.02 -1.04
C PHE A 51 5.37 -0.49 -0.54
N LYS A 52 6.43 -0.41 -1.37
CA LYS A 52 7.79 -0.80 -0.96
C LYS A 52 8.27 0.00 0.25
N THR A 53 8.04 1.31 0.25
CA THR A 53 8.39 2.20 1.35
C THR A 53 7.62 1.86 2.62
N PHE A 54 6.31 1.62 2.50
CA PHE A 54 5.44 1.20 3.58
C PHE A 54 5.94 -0.10 4.22
N LYS A 55 6.10 -1.16 3.42
CA LYS A 55 6.57 -2.48 3.89
C LYS A 55 7.86 -2.36 4.68
N ALA A 56 8.89 -1.73 4.09
CA ALA A 56 10.19 -1.60 4.74
C ALA A 56 10.11 -0.89 6.11
N LEU A 57 9.25 0.12 6.22
CA LEU A 57 9.04 0.85 7.46
C LEU A 57 8.29 0.00 8.50
N VAL A 58 7.13 -0.54 8.15
CA VAL A 58 6.29 -1.25 9.14
C VAL A 58 6.88 -2.56 9.62
N GLU A 59 7.59 -3.27 8.75
CA GLU A 59 8.26 -4.52 9.14
C GLU A 59 9.46 -4.23 10.05
N LYS A 60 10.23 -3.17 9.78
CA LYS A 60 11.33 -2.75 10.63
C LYS A 60 10.87 -2.25 12.00
N GLU A 61 9.79 -1.48 12.05
CA GLU A 61 9.22 -0.97 13.30
C GLU A 61 8.62 -2.08 14.18
N SER A 62 7.96 -3.06 13.56
CA SER A 62 7.25 -4.12 14.29
C SER A 62 8.09 -5.37 14.56
N GLY A 63 9.15 -5.62 13.78
CA GLY A 63 9.87 -6.90 13.76
C GLY A 63 9.04 -8.06 13.19
N CYS A 64 7.91 -7.78 12.55
CA CYS A 64 7.02 -8.75 11.90
C CYS A 64 7.04 -8.53 10.38
N SER A 65 6.63 -9.55 9.61
CA SER A 65 6.52 -9.46 8.15
C SER A 65 5.06 -9.42 7.70
N ILE A 66 4.81 -8.74 6.58
CA ILE A 66 3.52 -8.79 5.87
C ILE A 66 3.43 -10.15 5.17
N LEU A 67 2.38 -10.92 5.46
CA LEU A 67 2.18 -12.24 4.83
C LEU A 67 1.17 -12.19 3.67
N CYS A 68 0.20 -11.28 3.74
CA CYS A 68 -0.84 -11.12 2.72
C CYS A 68 -1.19 -9.65 2.54
N LEU A 69 -1.26 -9.24 1.27
CA LEU A 69 -1.76 -7.94 0.86
C LEU A 69 -3.10 -8.12 0.16
N ARG A 70 -4.18 -7.62 0.77
CA ARG A 70 -5.51 -7.63 0.15
C ARG A 70 -5.84 -6.27 -0.44
N SER A 71 -6.02 -6.21 -1.75
CA SER A 71 -6.51 -5.03 -2.47
C SER A 71 -7.79 -5.32 -3.27
N ASP A 72 -8.35 -4.29 -3.88
CA ASP A 72 -9.48 -4.37 -4.82
C ASP A 72 -9.09 -4.92 -6.21
N ARG A 73 -7.81 -5.29 -6.40
CA ARG A 73 -7.20 -5.72 -7.67
C ARG A 73 -7.22 -4.64 -8.76
N GLY A 74 -7.17 -3.37 -8.40
CA GLY A 74 -6.92 -2.27 -9.35
C GLY A 74 -5.66 -2.49 -10.19
N GLY A 75 -5.59 -1.83 -11.36
CA GLY A 75 -4.46 -1.94 -12.30
C GLY A 75 -3.11 -1.59 -11.66
N GLU A 76 -3.13 -0.69 -10.68
CA GLU A 76 -2.00 -0.30 -9.82
C GLU A 76 -1.39 -1.45 -9.00
N TYR A 77 -2.17 -2.49 -8.69
CA TYR A 77 -1.76 -3.64 -7.88
C TYR A 77 -1.45 -4.88 -8.71
N THR A 78 -1.79 -4.88 -10.00
CA THR A 78 -1.78 -6.08 -10.85
C THR A 78 -0.71 -6.03 -11.94
N SER A 79 0.21 -5.07 -11.89
CA SER A 79 1.37 -5.03 -12.79
C SER A 79 2.29 -6.23 -12.55
N ASN A 80 3.00 -6.67 -13.60
CA ASN A 80 3.98 -7.76 -13.48
C ASN A 80 5.04 -7.44 -12.43
N GLU A 81 5.54 -6.20 -12.42
CA GLU A 81 6.54 -5.75 -11.44
C GLU A 81 6.05 -5.90 -10.00
N PHE A 82 4.79 -5.54 -9.73
CA PHE A 82 4.21 -5.67 -8.38
C PHE A 82 4.09 -7.15 -8.01
N ASN A 83 3.53 -7.98 -8.90
CA ASN A 83 3.33 -9.40 -8.66
C ASN A 83 4.65 -10.15 -8.46
N GLU A 84 5.67 -9.86 -9.28
CA GLU A 84 7.02 -10.43 -9.16
C GLU A 84 7.65 -10.05 -7.83
N TYR A 85 7.52 -8.79 -7.41
CA TYR A 85 8.00 -8.33 -6.12
C TYR A 85 7.31 -9.03 -4.95
N CYS A 86 5.97 -9.10 -4.95
CA CYS A 86 5.22 -9.83 -3.92
C CYS A 86 5.61 -11.30 -3.87
N SER A 87 5.79 -11.95 -5.03
CA SER A 87 6.23 -13.34 -5.11
C SER A 87 7.64 -13.54 -4.53
N ALA A 88 8.57 -12.64 -4.84
CA ALA A 88 9.95 -12.69 -4.31
C ALA A 88 10.00 -12.47 -2.79
N GLU A 89 9.10 -11.63 -2.26
CA GLU A 89 8.98 -11.36 -0.83
C GLU A 89 8.08 -12.38 -0.08
N GLY A 90 7.47 -13.34 -0.79
CA GLY A 90 6.58 -14.35 -0.20
C GLY A 90 5.23 -13.80 0.27
N ILE A 91 4.79 -12.67 -0.28
CA ILE A 91 3.51 -12.00 0.04
C ILE A 91 2.40 -12.58 -0.85
N LYS A 92 1.31 -13.02 -0.22
CA LYS A 92 0.11 -13.55 -0.90
C LYS A 92 -0.90 -12.48 -1.28
#